data_AF-A0A4Y2SL79-F1
#
_entry.id   AF-A0A4Y2SL79-F1
#
_cell.length_a   1.000
_cell.length_b   1.000
_cell.length_c   1.000
_cell.angle_alpha   90.00
_cell.angle_beta   90.00
_cell.angle_gamma   90.00
#
_symmetry.space_group_name_H-M   'P 1'
#
loop_
_entity.id
_entity.type
_entity.pdbx_description
1 polymer ?
#
loop_
_entity_poly.entity_id
_entity_poly.type
_entity_poly.pdbx_seq_one_letter_code
_entity_poly.pdbx_strand_id
1 'polypeptide(L)'
;MEDDGEFNEVNEKEPSDLFFEYFNLEFWEELSIQTNLYSVQQRAHKSVKTTAHELMKLAGLFIAMGTLKYPQVRMYWSRELGLPYFFNTMTRDRFSELRNYLQFADNSTPREDSDKLWKIRLFIDCVRNKYITLPRPEHISIDEQMIPFSGRCQFRQYVPSKPNSLELKNFILTSTEGLVLYFKLY
;
A
#
# COMPACT_ATOMS: atom_id res chain seq x y z
N MET A 1 -49.70 -23.04 9.60
CA MET A 1 -48.26 -23.34 9.67
C MET A 1 -47.61 -22.26 8.84
N GLU A 2 -47.29 -21.17 9.52
CA GLU A 2 -46.55 -20.05 8.94
C GLU A 2 -45.11 -20.51 8.76
N ASP A 3 -44.61 -20.34 7.54
CA ASP A 3 -43.24 -20.58 7.13
C ASP A 3 -42.47 -19.30 7.48
N ASP A 4 -41.90 -19.26 8.68
CA ASP A 4 -41.03 -18.19 9.15
C ASP A 4 -39.72 -18.28 8.36
N GLY A 5 -39.69 -17.57 7.23
CA GLY A 5 -38.49 -17.36 6.44
C GLY A 5 -37.42 -16.67 7.29
N GLU A 6 -36.47 -17.46 7.76
CA GLU A 6 -35.25 -17.01 8.43
C GLU A 6 -34.48 -16.12 7.44
N PHE A 7 -34.62 -14.80 7.60
CA PHE A 7 -33.80 -13.82 6.89
C PHE A 7 -32.35 -14.04 7.35
N ASN A 8 -31.56 -14.74 6.53
CA ASN A 8 -30.12 -14.74 6.66
C ASN A 8 -29.63 -13.30 6.58
N GLU A 9 -29.28 -12.70 7.72
CA GLU A 9 -28.52 -11.46 7.77
C GLU A 9 -27.22 -11.68 7.00
N VAL A 10 -27.16 -11.16 5.78
CA VAL A 10 -25.90 -11.00 5.07
C VAL A 10 -25.11 -9.99 5.89
N ASN A 11 -24.17 -10.47 6.69
CA ASN A 11 -23.29 -9.63 7.49
C ASN A 11 -22.46 -8.77 6.51
N GLU A 12 -22.93 -7.56 6.26
CA GLU A 12 -22.39 -6.68 5.23
C GLU A 12 -21.02 -6.18 5.69
N LYS A 13 -19.96 -6.55 4.96
CA LYS A 13 -18.60 -6.15 5.31
C LYS A 13 -18.43 -4.66 5.11
N GLU A 14 -17.82 -3.98 6.08
CA GLU A 14 -17.43 -2.59 5.91
C GLU A 14 -16.26 -2.48 4.92
N PRO A 15 -16.09 -1.35 4.22
CA PRO A 15 -14.95 -1.15 3.33
C PRO A 15 -13.58 -1.38 3.98
N SER A 16 -13.46 -1.12 5.29
CA SER A 16 -12.26 -1.41 6.07
C SER A 16 -11.99 -2.91 6.21
N ASP A 17 -13.02 -3.73 6.36
CA ASP A 17 -12.85 -5.18 6.47
C ASP A 17 -12.24 -5.75 5.19
N LEU A 18 -12.73 -5.27 4.03
CA LEU A 18 -12.18 -5.63 2.73
C LEU A 18 -10.70 -5.21 2.60
N PHE A 19 -10.32 -4.05 3.13
CA PHE A 19 -8.93 -3.61 3.13
C PHE A 19 -8.04 -4.53 4.00
N PHE A 20 -8.50 -4.90 5.19
CA PHE A 20 -7.75 -5.77 6.09
C PHE A 20 -7.68 -7.24 5.65
N GLU A 21 -8.54 -7.66 4.72
CA GLU A 21 -8.36 -8.94 4.01
C GLU A 21 -7.12 -8.95 3.11
N TYR A 22 -6.72 -7.80 2.57
CA TYR A 22 -5.45 -7.68 1.84
C TYR A 22 -4.28 -7.51 2.78
N PHE A 23 -4.44 -6.72 3.85
CA PHE A 23 -3.36 -6.34 4.76
C PHE A 23 -3.74 -6.70 6.20
N ASN A 24 -3.60 -7.98 6.54
CA ASN A 24 -3.93 -8.51 7.87
C ASN A 24 -2.97 -7.99 8.97
N LEU A 25 -3.27 -8.30 10.24
CA LEU A 25 -2.45 -7.83 11.36
C LEU A 25 -0.98 -8.27 11.26
N GLU A 26 -0.72 -9.51 10.82
CA GLU A 26 0.63 -10.07 10.62
C GLU A 26 1.45 -9.21 9.65
N PHE A 27 0.86 -8.77 8.54
CA PHE A 27 1.51 -7.85 7.61
C PHE A 27 1.94 -6.54 8.30
N TRP A 28 1.08 -5.95 9.13
CA TRP A 28 1.39 -4.69 9.81
C TRP A 28 2.42 -4.86 10.93
N GLU A 29 2.41 -6.00 11.62
CA GLU A 29 3.42 -6.36 12.61
C GLU A 29 4.79 -6.49 11.94
N GLU A 30 4.88 -7.26 10.86
CA GLU A 30 6.12 -7.44 10.10
C GLU A 30 6.62 -6.11 9.53
N LEU A 31 5.73 -5.30 8.94
CA LEU A 31 6.08 -3.97 8.43
C LEU A 31 6.64 -3.07 9.55
N SER A 32 6.11 -3.17 10.77
CA SER A 32 6.59 -2.40 11.92
C SER A 32 7.98 -2.85 12.37
N ILE A 33 8.24 -4.16 12.35
CA ILE A 33 9.55 -4.74 12.65
C ILE A 33 10.58 -4.25 11.64
N GLN A 34 10.29 -4.37 10.35
CA GLN A 34 11.20 -3.97 9.28
C GLN A 34 11.47 -2.46 9.26
N THR A 35 10.45 -1.65 9.51
CA THR A 35 10.59 -0.18 9.63
C THR A 35 11.46 0.21 10.83
N ASN A 36 11.26 -0.43 11.99
CA ASN A 36 12.08 -0.20 13.17
C ASN A 36 13.54 -0.63 12.93
N LEU A 37 13.77 -1.82 12.37
CA LEU A 37 15.10 -2.33 12.05
C LEU A 37 15.84 -1.40 11.09
N TYR A 38 15.19 -0.96 10.02
CA TYR A 38 15.78 -0.01 9.07
C TYR A 38 16.19 1.30 9.73
N SER A 39 15.34 1.85 10.60
CA SER A 39 15.67 3.09 11.31
C SER A 39 16.92 2.95 12.20
N VAL A 40 17.12 1.81 12.86
CA VAL A 40 18.34 1.50 13.64
C VAL A 40 19.57 1.47 12.71
N GLN A 41 19.45 0.82 11.55
CA GLN A 41 20.52 0.72 10.56
C GLN A 41 20.92 2.10 9.98
N GLN A 42 19.99 3.04 9.85
CA GLN A 42 20.24 4.35 9.26
C GLN A 42 20.54 5.47 10.27
N ARG A 43 20.13 5.33 11.54
CA ARG A 43 20.16 6.42 12.54
C ARG A 43 21.12 6.17 13.69
N ALA A 44 22.33 5.68 13.42
CA ALA A 44 23.32 5.39 14.47
C ALA A 44 22.70 4.61 15.64
N HIS A 45 22.00 3.52 15.33
CA HIS A 45 21.33 2.62 16.27
C HIS A 45 20.07 3.16 16.98
N LYS A 46 19.44 4.23 16.49
CA LYS A 46 18.17 4.75 17.05
C LYS A 46 16.95 4.25 16.29
N SER A 47 16.12 3.48 16.97
CA SER A 47 14.81 3.04 16.45
C SER A 47 13.80 4.19 16.41
N VAL A 48 12.96 4.22 15.37
CA VAL A 48 11.78 5.08 15.25
C VAL A 48 10.65 4.66 16.20
N LYS A 49 10.73 3.44 16.76
CA LYS A 49 9.80 2.87 17.74
C LYS A 49 8.33 2.93 17.27
N THR A 50 8.08 2.54 16.03
CA THR A 50 6.73 2.44 15.46
C THR A 50 6.06 1.12 15.85
N THR A 51 4.72 1.08 15.75
CA THR A 51 3.90 -0.12 15.94
C THR A 51 3.05 -0.40 14.71
N ALA A 52 2.47 -1.61 14.63
CA ALA A 52 1.50 -1.98 13.60
C ALA A 52 0.34 -0.96 13.50
N HIS A 53 -0.28 -0.61 14.63
CA HIS A 53 -1.36 0.38 14.68
C HIS A 53 -0.92 1.78 14.21
N GLU A 54 0.31 2.20 14.51
CA GLU A 54 0.81 3.49 14.04
C GLU A 54 1.02 3.50 12.51
N LEU A 55 1.45 2.38 11.94
CA LEU A 55 1.58 2.23 10.49
C LEU A 55 0.22 2.08 9.78
N MET A 56 -0.78 1.47 10.41
CA MET A 56 -2.16 1.49 9.92
C MET A 56 -2.70 2.92 9.85
N LYS A 57 -2.46 3.74 10.89
CA LYS A 57 -2.79 5.18 10.87
C LYS A 57 -2.08 5.91 9.73
N LEU A 58 -0.78 5.64 9.54
CA LEU A 58 0.01 6.21 8.44
C LEU A 58 -0.61 5.87 7.08
N ALA A 59 -1.01 4.62 6.87
CA ALA A 59 -1.67 4.17 5.65
C ALA A 59 -3.03 4.84 5.45
N GLY A 60 -3.84 4.97 6.50
CA GLY A 60 -5.09 5.72 6.47
C GLY A 60 -4.90 7.19 6.08
N LEU A 61 -3.81 7.82 6.50
CA LEU A 61 -3.45 9.16 6.04
C LEU A 61 -3.07 9.17 4.55
N PHE A 62 -2.26 8.21 4.07
CA PHE A 62 -1.93 8.12 2.64
C PHE A 62 -3.17 7.94 1.75
N ILE A 63 -4.13 7.10 2.18
CA ILE A 63 -5.41 6.92 1.48
C ILE A 63 -6.18 8.24 1.42
N ALA A 64 -6.31 8.94 2.54
CA ALA A 64 -6.98 10.24 2.59
C ALA A 64 -6.30 11.29 1.69
N MET A 65 -4.96 11.33 1.67
CA MET A 65 -4.21 12.22 0.78
C MET A 65 -4.44 11.91 -0.71
N GLY A 66 -4.60 10.64 -1.06
CA GLY A 66 -4.92 10.21 -2.43
C GLY A 66 -6.28 10.72 -2.91
N THR A 67 -7.24 10.86 -2.00
CA THR A 67 -8.57 11.40 -2.28
C THR A 67 -8.58 12.94 -2.31
N LEU A 68 -7.94 13.59 -1.33
CA LEU A 68 -7.98 15.05 -1.16
C LEU A 68 -7.04 15.80 -2.12
N LYS A 69 -5.89 15.21 -2.46
CA LYS A 69 -4.94 15.73 -3.45
C LYS A 69 -4.47 17.18 -3.22
N TYR A 70 -4.22 17.57 -1.96
CA TYR A 70 -3.60 18.87 -1.69
C TYR A 70 -2.24 18.98 -2.38
N PRO A 71 -1.88 20.17 -2.92
CA PRO A 71 -0.64 20.35 -3.68
C PRO A 71 0.64 20.04 -2.89
N GLN A 72 0.61 20.19 -1.56
CA GLN A 72 1.76 19.98 -0.70
C GLN A 72 1.38 19.24 0.57
N VAL A 73 2.20 18.25 0.95
CA VAL A 73 1.98 17.42 2.15
C VAL A 73 1.82 18.26 3.43
N ARG A 74 2.58 19.34 3.59
CA ARG A 74 2.49 20.21 4.77
C ARG A 74 1.12 20.88 4.95
N MET A 75 0.33 21.03 3.88
CA MET A 75 -0.96 21.71 3.93
C MET A 75 -1.99 20.92 4.73
N TYR A 76 -1.88 19.58 4.77
CA TYR A 76 -2.74 18.71 5.58
C TYR A 76 -2.64 18.98 7.10
N TRP A 77 -1.54 19.60 7.55
CA TRP A 77 -1.32 20.05 8.94
C TRP A 77 -1.25 21.57 9.08
N SER A 78 -1.67 22.32 8.06
CA SER A 78 -1.70 23.79 8.15
C SER A 78 -2.85 24.27 9.03
N ARG A 79 -2.72 25.46 9.62
CA ARG A 79 -3.77 26.05 10.46
C ARG A 79 -5.06 26.37 9.69
N GLU A 80 -4.92 26.74 8.42
CA GLU A 80 -6.03 27.26 7.60
C GLU A 80 -6.72 26.16 6.78
N LEU A 81 -5.96 25.18 6.27
CA LEU A 81 -6.46 24.14 5.36
C LEU A 81 -6.37 22.73 5.95
N GLY A 82 -5.68 22.58 7.09
CA GLY A 82 -5.51 21.29 7.75
C GLY A 82 -6.84 20.75 8.24
N LEU A 83 -7.04 19.44 8.06
CA LEU A 83 -8.26 18.77 8.51
C LEU A 83 -8.03 18.10 9.86
N PRO A 84 -8.99 18.14 10.80
CA PRO A 84 -8.87 17.51 12.11
C PRO A 84 -8.38 16.08 12.10
N TYR A 85 -8.84 15.30 11.12
CA TYR A 85 -8.41 13.91 10.95
C TYR A 85 -6.89 13.76 10.80
N PHE A 86 -6.16 14.68 10.17
CA PHE A 86 -4.70 14.56 10.01
C PHE A 86 -3.96 14.84 11.31
N PHE A 87 -4.20 16.01 11.92
CA PHE A 87 -3.46 16.43 13.10
C PHE A 87 -3.91 15.73 14.40
N ASN A 88 -5.13 15.20 14.46
CA ASN A 88 -5.56 14.32 15.56
C ASN A 88 -5.01 12.89 15.43
N THR A 89 -4.66 12.44 14.22
CA THR A 89 -4.13 11.08 13.99
C THR A 89 -2.64 10.99 14.30
N MET A 90 -1.83 11.91 13.78
CA MET A 90 -0.40 12.04 14.09
C MET A 90 0.12 13.43 13.75
N THR A 91 1.23 13.85 14.36
CA THR A 91 1.87 15.12 14.03
C THR A 91 2.51 15.06 12.64
N ARG A 92 2.65 16.23 11.99
CA ARG A 92 3.34 16.35 10.69
C ARG A 92 4.76 15.78 10.73
N ASP A 93 5.47 16.06 11.82
CA ASP A 93 6.87 15.64 11.96
C ASP A 93 6.96 14.13 12.18
N ARG A 94 6.02 13.54 12.93
CA ARG A 94 5.93 12.07 13.06
C ARG A 94 5.56 11.40 11.75
N PHE A 95 4.60 11.95 11.00
CA PHE A 95 4.29 11.48 9.64
C PHE A 95 5.52 11.49 8.74
N SER A 96 6.27 12.60 8.74
CA SER A 96 7.49 12.72 7.94
C SER A 96 8.57 11.74 8.38
N GLU A 97 8.74 11.52 9.69
CA GLU A 97 9.70 10.57 10.23
C GLU A 97 9.35 9.15 9.78
N LEU A 98 8.11 8.70 9.99
CA LEU A 98 7.68 7.36 9.60
C LEU A 98 7.77 7.15 8.08
N ARG A 99 7.33 8.13 7.28
CA ARG A 99 7.43 8.08 5.82
C ARG A 99 8.87 7.88 5.33
N ASN A 100 9.85 8.46 6.02
CA ASN A 100 11.26 8.40 5.61
C ASN A 100 11.95 7.08 6.01
N TYR A 101 11.40 6.36 7.01
CA TYR A 101 11.96 5.08 7.46
C TYR A 101 11.08 3.87 7.15
N LEU A 102 9.93 4.06 6.50
CA LEU A 102 9.04 2.98 6.08
C LEU A 102 9.81 1.97 5.21
N GLN A 103 9.89 0.73 5.67
CA GLN A 103 10.66 -0.32 5.03
C GLN A 103 9.93 -1.66 5.13
N PHE A 104 9.89 -2.41 4.03
CA PHE A 104 9.14 -3.68 3.90
C PHE A 104 10.04 -4.93 3.90
N ALA A 105 11.35 -4.76 4.05
CA ALA A 105 12.32 -5.85 3.98
C ALA A 105 13.59 -5.51 4.76
N ASP A 106 14.26 -6.52 5.30
CA ASP A 106 15.55 -6.34 5.96
C ASP A 106 16.65 -6.16 4.91
N ASN A 107 17.39 -5.05 5.04
CA ASN A 107 18.51 -4.75 4.16
C ASN A 107 19.72 -5.68 4.37
N SER A 108 19.79 -6.42 5.48
CA SER A 108 20.90 -7.32 5.82
C SER A 108 20.77 -8.74 5.26
N THR A 109 19.57 -9.16 4.87
CA THR A 109 19.31 -10.52 4.38
C THR A 109 20.01 -10.77 3.03
N PRO A 110 20.73 -11.90 2.87
CA PRO A 110 21.26 -12.33 1.57
C PRO A 110 20.15 -12.46 0.53
N ARG A 111 20.45 -12.14 -0.73
CA ARG A 111 19.43 -12.09 -1.79
C ARG A 111 19.91 -12.72 -3.08
N GLU A 112 18.94 -13.20 -3.83
CA GLU A 112 19.14 -13.53 -5.22
C GLU A 112 19.19 -12.25 -6.04
N ASP A 113 20.20 -12.12 -6.90
CA ASP A 113 20.35 -10.97 -7.81
C ASP A 113 19.21 -10.88 -8.85
N SER A 114 18.42 -11.95 -8.98
CA SER A 114 17.28 -12.07 -9.89
C SER A 114 16.06 -11.27 -9.44
N ASP A 115 15.78 -11.17 -8.13
CA ASP A 115 14.59 -10.50 -7.60
C ASP A 115 14.82 -9.00 -7.41
N LYS A 116 14.60 -8.21 -8.46
CA LYS A 116 14.71 -6.74 -8.41
C LYS A 116 13.69 -6.07 -7.48
N LEU A 117 12.62 -6.78 -7.07
CA LEU A 117 11.51 -6.25 -6.26
C LEU A 117 11.56 -6.71 -4.80
N TRP A 118 12.65 -7.35 -4.39
CA TRP A 118 12.81 -7.91 -3.04
C TRP A 118 12.45 -6.91 -1.92
N LYS A 119 12.71 -5.61 -2.13
CA LYS A 119 12.43 -4.54 -1.16
C LYS A 119 10.97 -4.36 -0.81
N ILE A 120 10.07 -4.82 -1.67
CA ILE A 120 8.61 -4.70 -1.51
C ILE A 120 7.93 -6.07 -1.60
N ARG A 121 8.70 -7.16 -1.47
CA ARG A 121 8.23 -8.54 -1.60
C ARG A 121 7.10 -8.84 -0.61
N LEU A 122 7.25 -8.43 0.64
CA LEU A 122 6.22 -8.51 1.68
C LEU A 122 4.87 -7.96 1.20
N PHE A 123 4.86 -6.76 0.61
CA PHE A 123 3.64 -6.13 0.09
C PHE A 123 3.06 -6.90 -1.10
N ILE A 124 3.92 -7.27 -2.07
CA ILE A 124 3.49 -7.98 -3.28
C ILE A 124 2.85 -9.33 -2.92
N ASP A 125 3.47 -10.08 -2.03
CA ASP A 125 3.02 -11.42 -1.67
C ASP A 125 1.72 -11.36 -0.87
N CYS A 126 1.57 -10.38 0.02
CA CYS A 126 0.34 -10.12 0.76
C CYS A 126 -0.86 -9.90 -0.18
N VAL A 127 -0.69 -9.03 -1.18
CA VAL A 127 -1.73 -8.76 -2.20
C VAL A 127 -1.98 -9.99 -3.09
N ARG A 128 -0.93 -10.71 -3.49
CA ARG A 128 -1.07 -11.92 -4.32
C ARG A 128 -1.79 -13.06 -3.60
N ASN A 129 -1.51 -13.25 -2.31
CA ASN A 129 -2.22 -14.23 -1.48
C ASN A 129 -3.72 -13.94 -1.49
N LYS A 130 -4.11 -12.66 -1.41
CA LYS A 130 -5.52 -12.28 -1.52
C LYS A 130 -6.10 -12.61 -2.91
N TYR A 131 -5.37 -12.34 -3.99
CA TYR A 131 -5.83 -12.66 -5.34
C TYR A 131 -6.14 -14.14 -5.57
N ILE A 132 -5.45 -15.06 -4.90
CA ILE A 132 -5.74 -16.51 -5.00
C ILE A 132 -7.16 -16.82 -4.51
N THR A 133 -7.67 -16.04 -3.55
CA THR A 133 -9.01 -16.22 -2.97
C THR A 133 -10.14 -15.57 -3.78
N LEU A 134 -9.81 -14.71 -4.75
CA LEU A 134 -10.82 -14.00 -5.54
C LEU A 134 -11.42 -14.91 -6.61
N PRO A 135 -12.73 -14.78 -6.89
CA PRO A 135 -13.38 -15.53 -7.96
C PRO A 135 -12.74 -15.23 -9.31
N ARG A 136 -12.70 -16.25 -10.17
CA ARG A 136 -12.16 -16.13 -11.53
C ARG A 136 -13.33 -16.10 -12.51
N PRO A 137 -13.74 -14.92 -12.99
CA PRO A 137 -14.80 -14.82 -13.98
C PRO A 137 -14.34 -15.38 -15.33
N GLU A 138 -15.30 -15.76 -16.17
CA GLU A 138 -15.03 -16.27 -17.52
C GLU A 138 -14.38 -15.22 -18.42
N HIS A 139 -14.79 -13.95 -18.26
CA HIS A 139 -14.28 -12.82 -19.02
C HIS A 139 -13.27 -12.03 -18.20
N ILE A 140 -12.04 -11.92 -18.72
CA ILE A 140 -10.92 -11.22 -18.11
C ILE A 140 -10.23 -10.33 -19.15
N SER A 141 -9.64 -9.23 -18.68
CA SER A 141 -8.83 -8.34 -19.50
C SER A 141 -7.41 -8.25 -18.95
N ILE A 142 -6.42 -8.27 -19.84
CA ILE A 142 -5.01 -8.04 -19.52
C ILE A 142 -4.56 -6.79 -20.24
N ASP A 143 -4.02 -5.83 -19.50
CA ASP A 143 -3.47 -4.60 -20.08
C ASP A 143 -2.31 -4.06 -19.23
N GLU A 144 -1.69 -3.00 -19.73
CA GLU A 144 -0.58 -2.29 -19.12
C GLU A 144 -1.08 -1.09 -18.30
N GLN A 145 -0.80 -1.11 -17.00
CA GLN A 145 -0.91 0.06 -16.14
C GLN A 145 0.48 0.70 -15.96
N MET A 146 0.54 2.00 -16.20
CA MET A 146 1.76 2.77 -15.93
C MET A 146 1.67 3.44 -14.56
N ILE A 147 2.72 3.32 -13.78
CA ILE A 147 2.86 3.97 -12.47
C ILE A 147 3.85 5.13 -12.64
N PRO A 148 3.41 6.40 -12.58
CA PRO A 148 4.30 7.55 -12.72
C PRO A 148 5.41 7.51 -11.67
N PHE A 149 6.67 7.51 -12.12
CA PHE A 149 7.81 7.42 -11.21
C PHE A 149 9.08 8.06 -11.80
N SER A 150 9.46 9.21 -11.26
CA SER A 150 10.66 9.94 -11.68
C SER A 150 11.91 9.59 -10.85
N GLY A 151 11.77 8.77 -9.81
CA GLY A 151 12.89 8.35 -8.96
C GLY A 151 13.87 7.42 -9.67
N ARG A 152 15.04 7.18 -9.05
CA ARG A 152 16.03 6.23 -9.59
C ARG A 152 15.60 4.80 -9.31
N CYS A 153 15.37 4.02 -10.36
CA CYS A 153 15.05 2.61 -10.27
C CYS A 153 15.52 1.88 -11.54
N GLN A 154 15.99 0.63 -11.38
CA GLN A 154 16.58 -0.15 -12.48
C GLN A 154 15.58 -0.58 -13.56
N PHE A 155 14.31 -0.72 -13.20
CA PHE A 155 13.23 -1.18 -14.09
C PHE A 155 12.30 -0.03 -14.52
N ARG A 156 12.76 1.22 -14.37
CA ARG A 156 12.04 2.39 -14.89
C ARG A 156 12.10 2.42 -16.41
N GLN A 157 10.97 2.60 -17.05
CA GLN A 157 10.85 2.69 -18.50
C GLN A 157 10.64 4.13 -18.95
N TYR A 158 11.19 4.45 -20.13
CA TYR A 158 10.94 5.72 -20.80
C TYR A 158 9.96 5.52 -21.95
N VAL A 159 8.80 6.17 -21.88
CA VAL A 159 7.76 6.13 -22.92
C VAL A 159 7.55 7.55 -23.46
N PRO A 160 8.25 7.94 -24.55
CA PRO A 160 8.27 9.32 -25.03
C PRO A 160 6.90 9.86 -25.45
N SER A 161 5.96 8.99 -25.81
CA SER A 161 4.63 9.36 -26.30
C SER A 161 3.62 9.72 -25.21
N LYS A 162 3.97 9.60 -23.92
CA LYS A 162 3.06 9.86 -22.79
C LYS A 162 3.42 11.15 -22.04
N PRO A 163 2.43 11.86 -21.44
CA PRO A 163 2.68 13.08 -20.67
C PRO A 163 3.68 12.89 -19.52
N ASN A 164 3.65 11.73 -18.87
CA ASN A 164 4.68 11.29 -17.94
C ASN A 164 5.57 10.28 -18.68
N SER A 165 6.71 10.73 -19.16
CA SER A 165 7.57 9.88 -19.98
C SER A 165 8.40 8.88 -19.16
N LEU A 166 8.41 8.97 -17.83
CA LEU A 166 9.19 8.11 -16.92
C LEU A 166 8.26 7.39 -15.94
N GLU A 167 8.19 6.06 -16.07
CA GLU A 167 7.14 5.26 -15.43
C GLU A 167 7.67 3.87 -15.05
N LEU A 168 7.00 3.21 -14.11
CA LEU A 168 7.13 1.77 -13.87
C LEU A 168 5.98 1.07 -14.61
N LYS A 169 6.30 0.01 -15.36
CA LYS A 169 5.31 -0.72 -16.13
C LYS A 169 4.76 -1.88 -15.30
N ASN A 170 3.44 -1.99 -15.24
CA ASN A 170 2.74 -3.03 -14.51
C ASN A 170 1.73 -3.70 -15.44
N PHE A 171 1.85 -5.01 -15.66
CA PHE A 171 0.78 -5.76 -16.33
C PHE A 171 -0.29 -6.11 -15.30
N ILE A 172 -1.54 -5.76 -15.58
CA ILE A 172 -2.69 -6.02 -14.71
C ILE A 172 -3.67 -6.96 -15.40
N LEU A 173 -4.18 -7.92 -14.63
CA LEU A 173 -5.31 -8.78 -15.00
C LEU A 173 -6.54 -8.29 -14.24
N THR A 174 -7.64 -8.03 -14.93
CA THR A 174 -8.86 -7.47 -14.34
C THR A 174 -10.11 -8.27 -14.73
N SER A 175 -11.11 -8.27 -13.85
CA SER A 175 -12.46 -8.72 -14.18
C SER A 175 -13.18 -7.67 -15.04
N THR A 176 -14.32 -8.05 -15.63
CA THR A 176 -15.22 -7.13 -16.34
C THR A 176 -15.76 -6.00 -15.46
N GLU A 177 -15.79 -6.19 -14.14
CA GLU A 177 -16.24 -5.19 -13.16
C GLU A 177 -15.10 -4.28 -12.68
N GLY A 178 -13.87 -4.48 -13.19
CA GLY A 178 -12.70 -3.66 -12.84
C GLY A 178 -11.94 -4.14 -11.60
N LEU A 179 -12.28 -5.29 -11.03
CA LEU A 179 -11.52 -5.88 -9.93
C LEU A 179 -10.17 -6.39 -10.44
N VAL A 180 -9.06 -5.99 -9.82
CA VAL A 180 -7.73 -6.50 -10.15
C VAL A 180 -7.57 -7.91 -9.57
N LEU A 181 -7.25 -8.87 -10.43
CA LEU A 181 -7.14 -10.30 -10.12
C LEU A 181 -5.70 -10.81 -10.13
N TYR A 182 -4.78 -10.04 -10.70
CA TYR A 182 -3.34 -10.30 -10.69
C TYR A 182 -2.58 -9.06 -11.18
N PHE A 183 -1.33 -8.89 -10.72
CA PHE A 183 -0.40 -7.95 -11.36
C PHE A 183 1.02 -8.49 -11.44
N LYS A 184 1.77 -7.96 -12.42
CA LYS A 184 3.19 -8.22 -12.62
C LYS A 184 3.91 -6.93 -12.99
N LEU A 185 4.71 -6.43 -12.05
CA LEU A 185 5.66 -5.34 -12.27
C LEU A 185 6.80 -5.82 -13.17
N TYR A 186 7.18 -4.97 -14.12
CA TYR A 186 8.21 -5.23 -15.14
C TYR A 186 9.31 -4.16 -15.10
#